data_AF-A0A380DX48-F1
#
_entry.id   AF-A0A380DX48-F1
#
_cell.length_a   1.000
_cell.length_b   1.000
_cell.length_c   1.000
_cell.angle_alpha   90.00
_cell.angle_beta   90.00
_cell.angle_gamma   90.00
#
_symmetry.space_group_name_H-M   'P 1'
#
loop_
_entity.id
_entity.type
_entity.pdbx_description
1 polymer ?
#
loop_
_entity_poly.entity_id
_entity_poly.type
_entity_poly.pdbx_seq_one_letter_code
_entity_poly.pdbx_strand_id
1 'polypeptide(L)'
;MKKLYTSYGTYGFLNQIKINNPSHHLFQFSTADSSVIFEETEEKTVLKSPSIYEVIKEIGAFNEDHFYCAIFIPSTEDHVYQLEKKLISVDDNFKNFGGFKSYRLLRPVKGTTYKIYFGFC
;
A
#
# COMPACT_ATOMS: atom_id res chain seq x y z
N MET A 1 -14.33 4.45 5.75
CA MET A 1 -13.61 4.44 4.45
C MET A 1 -12.17 4.07 4.73
N LYS A 2 -11.83 2.85 4.33
CA LYS A 2 -10.53 2.24 4.51
C LYS A 2 -9.40 3.04 3.84
N LYS A 3 -8.35 3.31 4.61
CA LYS A 3 -7.15 4.02 4.17
C LYS A 3 -5.92 3.16 4.38
N LEU A 4 -4.93 3.36 3.51
CA LEU A 4 -3.62 2.74 3.63
C LEU A 4 -2.59 3.81 3.96
N TYR A 5 -1.88 3.60 5.06
CA TYR A 5 -0.85 4.47 5.59
C TYR A 5 0.50 3.81 5.37
N THR A 6 1.50 4.55 4.86
CA THR A 6 2.84 4.01 4.63
C THR A 6 3.90 4.96 5.16
N SER A 7 4.82 4.44 5.97
CA SER A 7 6.00 5.17 6.45
C SER A 7 7.28 4.46 6.03
N TYR A 8 8.33 5.25 5.83
CA TYR A 8 9.66 4.79 5.43
C TYR A 8 10.67 5.21 6.48
N GLY A 9 11.73 4.42 6.67
CA GLY A 9 12.77 4.72 7.64
C GLY A 9 13.76 3.58 7.80
N THR A 10 14.57 3.65 8.86
CA THR A 10 15.45 2.53 9.23
C THR A 10 14.60 1.40 9.82
N TYR A 11 15.08 0.16 9.65
CA TYR A 11 14.38 -1.02 10.18
C TYR A 11 14.08 -0.90 11.68
N GLY A 12 15.08 -0.51 12.48
CA GLY A 12 14.92 -0.39 13.93
C GLY A 12 13.89 0.66 14.36
N PHE A 13 13.85 1.81 13.67
CA PHE A 13 12.87 2.85 13.95
C PHE A 13 11.43 2.37 13.70
N LEU A 14 11.19 1.73 12.56
CA LEU A 14 9.86 1.23 12.21
C LEU A 14 9.45 0.03 13.07
N ASN A 15 10.39 -0.87 13.38
CA ASN A 15 10.13 -2.02 14.24
C ASN A 15 9.75 -1.59 15.67
N GLN A 16 10.34 -0.50 16.18
CA GLN A 16 9.93 0.07 17.47
C GLN A 16 8.47 0.55 17.45
N ILE A 17 8.01 1.14 16.35
CA ILE A 17 6.60 1.53 16.18
C ILE A 17 5.71 0.28 16.21
N LYS A 18 6.11 -0.79 15.50
CA LYS A 18 5.37 -2.07 15.48
C LYS A 18 5.21 -2.67 16.87
N ILE A 19 6.30 -2.82 17.62
CA ILE A 19 6.31 -3.44 18.95
C ILE A 19 5.50 -2.62 19.97
N ASN A 20 5.55 -1.28 19.88
CA ASN A 20 4.86 -0.39 20.82
C ASN A 20 3.33 -0.35 20.60
N ASN A 21 2.84 -0.84 19.46
CA ASN A 21 1.42 -0.75 19.09
C ASN A 21 0.87 -2.13 18.68
N PRO A 22 0.88 -3.14 19.58
CA PRO A 22 0.51 -4.52 19.24
C PRO A 22 -0.97 -4.70 18.88
N SER A 23 -1.82 -3.73 19.20
CA SER A 23 -3.23 -3.71 18.78
C SER A 23 -3.42 -3.31 17.32
N HIS A 24 -2.38 -2.77 16.66
CA HIS A 24 -2.42 -2.37 15.26
C HIS A 24 -1.79 -3.46 14.39
N HIS A 25 -2.47 -3.81 13.30
CA HIS A 25 -1.96 -4.74 12.30
C HIS A 25 -1.01 -4.03 11.34
N LEU A 26 0.26 -3.95 11.75
CA LEU A 26 1.33 -3.30 11.01
C LEU A 26 2.18 -4.33 10.27
N PHE A 27 2.34 -4.14 8.96
CA PHE A 27 3.17 -4.99 8.12
C PHE A 27 4.48 -4.28 7.79
N GLN A 28 5.60 -4.88 8.19
CA GLN A 28 6.93 -4.31 7.97
C GLN A 28 7.73 -5.15 6.96
N PHE A 29 8.37 -4.48 6.01
CA PHE A 29 9.21 -5.12 4.99
C PHE A 29 10.56 -4.41 4.87
N SER A 30 11.54 -5.17 4.42
CA SER A 30 12.86 -4.66 4.02
C SER A 30 12.85 -4.35 2.52
N THR A 31 13.46 -3.24 2.14
CA THR A 31 13.68 -2.84 0.73
C THR A 31 15.18 -2.66 0.48
N ALA A 32 15.59 -2.39 -0.76
CA ALA A 32 17.01 -2.20 -1.10
C ALA A 32 17.66 -1.04 -0.32
N ASP A 33 16.95 0.08 -0.16
CA ASP A 33 17.51 1.32 0.36
C ASP A 33 16.99 1.70 1.76
N SER A 34 15.91 1.04 2.23
CA SER A 34 15.23 1.39 3.49
C SER A 34 14.36 0.25 4.02
N SER A 35 13.67 0.46 5.14
CA SER A 35 12.53 -0.35 5.55
C SER A 35 11.24 0.43 5.29
N VAL A 36 10.17 -0.32 4.99
CA VAL A 36 8.82 0.21 4.83
C VAL A 36 7.90 -0.46 5.84
N ILE A 37 6.99 0.31 6.41
CA ILE A 37 5.90 -0.20 7.22
C ILE A 37 4.59 0.38 6.71
N PHE A 38 3.55 -0.42 6.67
CA PHE A 38 2.23 0.06 6.31
C PHE A 38 1.12 -0.55 7.17
N GLU A 39 0.01 0.17 7.19
CA GLU A 39 -1.20 -0.18 7.91
C GLU A 39 -2.41 0.08 6.99
N GLU A 40 -3.34 -0.86 6.94
CA GLU A 40 -4.64 -0.66 6.31
C GLU A 40 -5.72 -0.65 7.40
N THR A 41 -6.35 0.50 7.62
CA THR A 41 -7.34 0.66 8.69
C THR A 41 -8.37 1.74 8.35
N GLU A 42 -9.54 1.67 8.99
CA GLU A 42 -10.53 2.76 8.99
C GLU A 42 -10.33 3.73 10.17
N GLU A 43 -9.53 3.34 11.15
CA GLU A 43 -9.25 4.10 12.36
C GLU A 43 -8.04 5.02 12.19
N LYS A 44 -7.63 5.68 13.29
CA LYS A 44 -6.45 6.52 13.30
C LYS A 44 -5.19 5.65 13.33
N THR A 45 -4.32 5.84 12.35
CA THR A 45 -3.01 5.16 12.31
C THR A 45 -2.08 5.62 13.44
N VAL A 46 -1.20 4.71 13.86
CA VAL A 46 -0.08 4.96 14.78
C VAL A 46 1.21 5.35 14.05
N LEU A 47 1.22 5.27 12.72
CA LEU A 47 2.38 5.59 11.90
C LEU A 47 2.69 7.10 11.93
N LYS A 48 3.99 7.43 11.98
CA LYS A 48 4.49 8.81 11.98
C LYS A 48 4.75 9.29 10.55
N SER A 49 4.27 10.50 10.24
CA SER A 49 4.39 11.14 8.93
C SER A 49 4.07 10.23 7.73
N PRO A 50 2.93 9.51 7.74
CA PRO A 50 2.63 8.54 6.70
C PRO A 50 2.28 9.21 5.38
N SER A 51 2.65 8.57 4.28
CA SER A 51 1.97 8.75 3.01
C SER A 51 0.59 8.09 3.11
N ILE A 52 -0.47 8.87 2.88
CA ILE A 52 -1.86 8.43 3.09
C ILE A 52 -2.52 8.19 1.74
N TYR A 53 -3.17 7.03 1.61
CA TYR A 53 -3.91 6.65 0.42
C TYR A 53 -5.32 6.18 0.77
N GLU A 54 -6.27 6.42 -0.12
CA GLU A 54 -7.58 5.78 -0.13
C GLU A 54 -7.50 4.46 -0.91
N VAL A 55 -8.13 3.40 -0.39
CA VAL A 55 -8.20 2.11 -1.07
C VAL A 55 -9.36 2.13 -2.05
N ILE A 56 -9.06 2.18 -3.35
CA ILE A 56 -10.07 2.25 -4.42
C ILE A 56 -10.56 0.86 -4.83
N LYS A 57 -9.63 -0.10 -4.92
CA LYS A 57 -9.90 -1.50 -5.24
C LYS A 57 -8.96 -2.38 -4.44
N GLU A 58 -9.49 -3.48 -3.90
CA GLU A 58 -8.71 -4.46 -3.14
C GLU A 58 -9.08 -5.89 -3.50
N ILE A 59 -8.08 -6.77 -3.49
CA ILE A 59 -8.24 -8.23 -3.63
C ILE A 59 -7.29 -8.89 -2.64
N GLY A 60 -7.76 -9.89 -1.89
CA GLY A 60 -6.94 -10.63 -0.93
C GLY A 60 -6.50 -9.82 0.30
N ALA A 61 -5.75 -10.47 1.19
CA ALA A 61 -5.26 -9.90 2.45
C ALA A 61 -3.74 -9.68 2.42
N PHE A 62 -3.26 -8.74 3.23
CA PHE A 62 -1.84 -8.56 3.48
C PHE A 62 -1.29 -9.67 4.38
N ASN A 63 -0.02 -10.04 4.20
CA ASN A 63 0.71 -11.00 5.02
C ASN A 63 2.20 -10.64 5.01
N GLU A 64 2.89 -10.77 6.14
CA GLU A 64 4.34 -10.47 6.24
C GLU A 64 5.22 -11.47 5.49
N ASP A 65 4.71 -12.68 5.24
CA ASP A 65 5.43 -13.75 4.51
C ASP A 65 5.29 -13.62 2.99
N HIS A 66 4.52 -12.65 2.48
CA HIS A 66 4.36 -12.42 1.05
C HIS A 66 5.38 -11.39 0.53
N PHE A 67 5.79 -11.56 -0.73
CA PHE A 67 6.53 -10.56 -1.47
C PHE A 67 5.59 -9.47 -1.99
N TYR A 68 6.00 -8.19 -1.89
CA TYR A 68 5.23 -7.06 -2.42
C TYR A 68 6.02 -6.25 -3.43
N CYS A 69 5.38 -5.97 -4.56
CA CYS A 69 5.81 -4.95 -5.50
C CYS A 69 4.97 -3.69 -5.31
N ALA A 70 5.63 -2.56 -5.01
CA ALA A 70 5.03 -1.23 -5.04
C ALA A 70 5.29 -0.57 -6.40
N ILE A 71 4.23 -0.24 -7.14
CA ILE A 71 4.34 0.53 -8.38
C ILE A 71 3.85 1.94 -8.10
N PHE A 72 4.69 2.94 -8.35
CA PHE A 72 4.34 4.35 -8.24
C PHE A 72 4.03 4.91 -9.64
N ILE A 73 2.83 5.46 -9.80
CA ILE A 73 2.33 5.94 -11.09
C ILE A 73 2.09 7.45 -10.96
N PRO A 74 3.06 8.30 -11.34
CA PRO A 74 2.88 9.74 -11.32
C PRO A 74 1.86 10.16 -12.38
N SER A 75 1.03 11.15 -12.04
CA SER A 75 0.08 11.79 -12.95
C SER A 75 0.16 13.30 -12.82
N THR A 76 -0.32 14.02 -13.82
CA THR A 76 -0.65 15.45 -13.68
C THR A 76 -2.06 15.60 -13.11
N GLU A 77 -2.38 16.77 -12.56
CA GLU A 77 -3.72 17.09 -12.02
C GLU A 77 -4.81 16.88 -13.09
N ASP A 78 -4.54 17.30 -14.33
CA ASP A 78 -5.46 17.18 -15.47
C ASP A 78 -5.78 15.74 -15.89
N HIS A 79 -4.93 14.77 -15.50
CA HIS A 79 -5.03 13.37 -15.93
C HIS A 79 -5.43 12.39 -14.82
N VAL A 80 -5.53 12.85 -13.56
CA VAL A 80 -5.86 12.01 -12.39
C VAL A 80 -7.15 11.22 -12.62
N TYR A 81 -8.19 11.87 -13.15
CA TYR A 81 -9.49 11.25 -13.35
C TYR A 81 -9.47 10.15 -14.43
N GLN A 82 -8.85 10.43 -15.58
CA GLN A 82 -8.76 9.48 -16.69
C GLN A 82 -7.86 8.30 -16.32
N LEU A 83 -6.77 8.55 -15.60
CA LEU A 83 -5.87 7.51 -15.09
C LEU A 83 -6.63 6.57 -14.15
N GLU A 84 -7.34 7.10 -13.16
CA GLU A 84 -8.07 6.26 -12.22
C GLU A 84 -9.14 5.43 -12.92
N LYS A 85 -9.93 6.04 -13.81
CA LYS A 85 -10.94 5.32 -14.59
C LYS A 85 -10.31 4.18 -15.39
N LYS A 86 -9.13 4.40 -15.96
CA LYS A 86 -8.39 3.35 -16.67
C LYS A 86 -7.93 2.24 -15.73
N LEU A 87 -7.35 2.57 -14.59
CA LEU A 87 -6.87 1.60 -13.59
C LEU A 87 -8.00 0.76 -12.98
N ILE A 88 -9.16 1.35 -12.74
CA ILE A 88 -10.36 0.63 -12.28
C ILE A 88 -10.86 -0.35 -13.35
N SER A 89 -10.77 0.04 -14.63
CA SER A 89 -11.25 -0.76 -15.77
C SER A 89 -10.33 -1.93 -16.16
N VAL A 90 -9.18 -2.08 -15.51
CA VAL A 90 -8.27 -3.21 -15.76
C VAL A 90 -8.95 -4.51 -15.32
N ASP A 91 -8.94 -5.50 -16.20
CA ASP A 91 -9.49 -6.83 -15.94
C ASP A 91 -8.70 -7.54 -14.82
N ASP A 92 -9.41 -8.29 -13.98
CA ASP A 92 -8.86 -9.02 -12.83
C ASP A 92 -8.17 -10.35 -13.18
N ASN A 93 -7.92 -10.63 -14.46
CA ASN A 93 -7.22 -11.84 -14.93
C ASN A 93 -5.83 -12.03 -14.31
N PHE A 94 -5.19 -10.94 -13.84
CA PHE A 94 -3.92 -11.03 -13.09
C PHE A 94 -4.03 -11.89 -11.83
N LYS A 95 -5.24 -12.08 -11.26
CA LYS A 95 -5.47 -12.93 -10.08
C LYS A 95 -5.21 -14.41 -10.33
N ASN A 96 -5.23 -14.84 -11.59
CA ASN A 96 -5.10 -16.24 -11.99
C ASN A 96 -3.64 -16.65 -12.22
N PHE A 97 -2.70 -15.70 -12.15
CA PHE A 97 -1.28 -16.00 -12.29
C PHE A 97 -0.79 -16.75 -11.05
N GLY A 98 0.08 -17.74 -11.26
CA GLY A 98 0.68 -18.51 -10.19
C GLY A 98 1.36 -17.61 -9.16
N GLY A 99 1.14 -17.91 -7.88
CA GLY A 99 1.72 -17.16 -6.76
C GLY A 99 0.97 -15.87 -6.39
N PHE A 100 -0.04 -15.42 -7.13
CA PHE A 100 -0.80 -14.20 -6.77
C PHE A 100 -1.50 -14.34 -5.41
N LYS A 101 -1.44 -13.29 -4.58
CA LYS A 101 -2.06 -13.23 -3.24
C LYS A 101 -2.96 -12.03 -3.01
N SER A 102 -2.51 -10.85 -3.42
CA SER A 102 -3.25 -9.62 -3.12
C SER A 102 -3.00 -8.51 -4.11
N TYR A 103 -3.98 -7.62 -4.24
CA TYR A 103 -3.91 -6.40 -5.03
C TYR A 103 -4.46 -5.22 -4.25
N ARG A 104 -3.85 -4.04 -4.39
CA ARG A 104 -4.43 -2.75 -3.96
C ARG A 104 -4.22 -1.70 -5.03
N LEU A 105 -5.30 -1.01 -5.41
CA LEU A 105 -5.25 0.27 -6.13
C LEU A 105 -5.44 1.40 -5.13
N LEU A 106 -4.45 2.28 -5.03
CA LEU A 106 -4.36 3.30 -3.98
C LEU A 106 -4.34 4.70 -4.59
N ARG A 107 -5.34 5.51 -4.24
CA ARG A 107 -5.41 6.93 -4.59
C ARG A 107 -4.70 7.76 -3.52
N PRO A 108 -3.75 8.65 -3.86
CA PRO A 108 -3.10 9.49 -2.88
C PRO A 108 -4.08 10.51 -2.29
N VAL A 109 -4.04 10.73 -0.98
CA VAL A 109 -4.78 11.84 -0.33
C VAL A 109 -4.12 13.19 -0.62
N LYS A 110 -2.80 13.19 -0.86
CA LYS A 110 -2.02 14.38 -1.21
C LYS A 110 -1.12 14.09 -2.41
N GLY A 111 -1.15 14.98 -3.39
CA GLY A 111 -0.42 14.82 -4.66
C GLY A 111 -1.18 13.94 -5.66
N THR A 112 -0.53 13.59 -6.75
CA THR A 112 -1.15 12.94 -7.93
C THR A 112 -0.51 11.61 -8.29
N THR A 113 0.36 11.08 -7.42
CA THR A 113 1.04 9.79 -7.63
C THR A 113 0.22 8.64 -7.05
N TYR A 114 -0.41 7.87 -7.91
CA TYR A 114 -1.09 6.64 -7.54
C TYR A 114 -0.07 5.58 -7.13
N LYS A 115 -0.52 4.63 -6.29
CA LYS A 115 0.28 3.48 -5.90
C LYS A 115 -0.50 2.20 -6.15
N ILE A 116 0.18 1.17 -6.64
CA ILE A 116 -0.35 -0.18 -6.71
C ILE A 116 0.51 -1.09 -5.84
N TYR A 117 -0.13 -1.94 -5.04
CA TYR A 117 0.53 -3.10 -4.45
C TYR A 117 0.09 -4.37 -5.14
N PHE A 118 1.06 -5.18 -5.55
CA PHE A 118 0.86 -6.59 -5.87
C PHE A 118 1.56 -7.45 -4.83
N GLY A 119 0.84 -8.40 -4.23
CA GLY A 119 1.38 -9.39 -3.30
C GLY A 119 1.46 -10.76 -3.96
N PHE A 120 2.59 -11.45 -3.77
CA PHE A 120 2.88 -12.79 -4.30
C PHE A 120 3.51 -13.70 -3.23
N CYS A 121 3.41 -15.02 -3.39
CA CYS A 121 4.18 -16.02 -2.65
C CYS A 121 4.76 -17.10 -3.56
#